data_AF-A0A9D4JHS0-F1
#
_entry.id   AF-A0A9D4JHS0-F1
#
_cell.length_a   1.000
_cell.length_b   1.000
_cell.length_c   1.000
_cell.angle_alpha   90.00
_cell.angle_beta   90.00
_cell.angle_gamma   90.00
#
_symmetry.space_group_name_H-M   'P 1'
#
loop_
_entity.id
_entity.type
_entity.pdbx_description
1 polymer ?
#
loop_
_entity_poly.entity_id
_entity_poly.type
_entity_poly.pdbx_seq_one_letter_code
_entity_poly.pdbx_strand_id
1 'polypeptide(L)'
;MHNKRNDNTGLWEALRGLNIKSLSLQSIVNHVESFSQSLSSLTRLEYLSIQVNKCSDVWEALRGLNIKRLKLIPSILNHVESFSHSLSSLTRLQSLSIKVYKCPSLLKVLCGLPIKSLTLSCWMDCLKANDGESLSQSLSSLTKPESLSINVNYIRSHDLWEDLSGLNIKSLTLSWWMDYLNVKHVESCSQSLSSLKKLSIKVYDGPGLWKIFHGLNITSLTLSY
;
A
#
# COMPACT_ATOMS: atom_id res chain seq x y z
N MET A 1 24.49 10.61 33.00
CA MET A 1 23.19 10.02 32.61
C MET A 1 23.38 9.26 31.29
N HIS A 2 23.60 7.95 31.37
CA HIS A 2 23.77 7.10 30.20
C HIS A 2 22.43 6.90 29.51
N ASN A 3 22.32 7.44 28.29
CA ASN A 3 21.25 7.13 27.36
C ASN A 3 21.49 5.68 26.88
N LYS A 4 20.86 4.69 27.53
CA LYS A 4 20.84 3.30 27.05
C LYS A 4 20.23 3.34 25.65
N ARG A 5 21.06 3.26 24.61
CA ARG A 5 20.61 2.91 23.26
C ARG A 5 19.85 1.59 23.41
N ASN A 6 18.57 1.59 23.07
CA ASN A 6 17.79 0.36 22.89
C ASN A 6 18.34 -0.37 21.66
N ASP A 7 19.47 -1.06 21.81
CA ASP A 7 20.03 -1.87 20.75
C ASP A 7 19.25 -3.19 20.72
N ASN A 8 18.34 -3.32 19.76
CA ASN A 8 17.59 -4.56 19.57
C ASN A 8 18.48 -5.71 19.06
N THR A 9 19.80 -5.63 19.22
CA THR A 9 20.81 -6.58 18.72
C THR A 9 20.53 -8.00 19.20
N GLY A 10 20.28 -8.19 20.50
CA GLY A 10 19.95 -9.50 21.05
C GLY A 10 18.62 -10.07 20.53
N LEU A 11 17.66 -9.21 20.18
CA LEU A 11 16.42 -9.64 19.53
C LEU A 11 16.68 -10.13 18.10
N TRP A 12 17.54 -9.44 17.35
CA TRP A 12 17.91 -9.85 16.00
C TRP A 12 18.65 -11.20 16.02
N GLU A 13 19.61 -11.37 16.93
CA GLU A 13 20.31 -12.63 17.10
C GLU A 13 19.36 -13.78 17.46
N ALA A 14 18.39 -13.55 18.35
CA ALA A 14 17.40 -14.56 18.71
C ALA A 14 16.48 -14.96 17.55
N LEU A 15 16.32 -14.11 16.53
CA LEU A 15 15.58 -14.45 15.32
C LEU A 15 16.41 -15.33 14.37
N ARG A 16 17.74 -15.38 14.50
CA ARG A 16 18.58 -16.17 13.59
C ARG A 16 18.25 -17.66 13.71
N GLY A 17 18.06 -18.29 12.56
CA GLY A 17 17.79 -19.73 12.48
C GLY A 17 16.38 -20.14 12.94
N LEU A 18 15.50 -19.19 13.25
CA LEU A 18 14.11 -19.52 13.51
C LEU A 18 13.41 -20.05 12.28
N ASN A 19 12.60 -21.08 12.49
CA ASN A 19 11.84 -21.75 11.45
C ASN A 19 10.39 -21.24 11.41
N ILE A 20 10.21 -19.97 11.03
CA ILE A 20 8.91 -19.30 11.05
C ILE A 20 8.45 -18.92 9.65
N LYS A 21 7.13 -18.94 9.43
CA LYS A 21 6.49 -18.48 8.19
C LYS A 21 6.00 -17.04 8.24
N SER A 22 5.85 -16.49 9.44
CA SER A 22 5.24 -15.18 9.67
C SER A 22 6.01 -14.44 10.74
N LEU A 23 6.44 -13.22 10.44
CA LEU A 23 7.10 -12.32 11.37
C LEU A 23 6.36 -10.97 11.37
N SER A 24 5.97 -10.52 12.55
CA SER A 24 5.38 -9.19 12.76
C SER A 24 6.17 -8.43 13.81
N LEU A 25 6.77 -7.33 13.42
CA LEU A 25 7.56 -6.47 14.28
C LEU A 25 6.82 -5.14 14.45
N GLN A 26 6.34 -4.91 15.67
CA GLN A 26 5.70 -3.66 16.07
C GLN A 26 6.70 -2.62 16.59
N SER A 27 7.93 -3.05 16.91
CA SER A 27 9.00 -2.15 17.34
C SER A 27 9.73 -1.56 16.13
N ILE A 28 10.22 -0.34 16.32
CA ILE A 28 10.98 0.37 15.31
C ILE A 28 12.33 -0.32 15.12
N VAL A 29 12.63 -0.69 13.88
CA VAL A 29 13.96 -1.14 13.47
C VAL A 29 14.90 0.07 13.42
N ASN A 30 15.87 0.13 14.33
CA ASN A 30 16.90 1.18 14.40
C ASN A 30 18.31 0.71 14.00
N HIS A 31 18.54 -0.62 13.96
CA HIS A 31 19.82 -1.24 13.63
C HIS A 31 19.64 -2.20 12.46
N VAL A 32 19.84 -1.68 11.26
CA VAL A 32 19.48 -2.37 10.02
C VAL A 32 20.41 -3.51 9.67
N GLU A 33 21.71 -3.41 9.95
CA GLU A 33 22.67 -4.45 9.57
C GLU A 33 22.36 -5.78 10.27
N SER A 34 22.26 -5.77 11.60
CA SER A 34 21.89 -6.95 12.39
C SER A 34 20.50 -7.47 12.03
N PHE A 35 19.56 -6.57 11.73
CA PHE A 35 18.21 -6.92 11.26
C PHE A 35 18.25 -7.64 9.90
N SER A 36 19.04 -7.14 8.95
CA SER A 36 19.19 -7.70 7.60
C SER A 36 19.74 -9.12 7.63
N GLN A 37 20.82 -9.34 8.39
CA GLN A 37 21.42 -10.67 8.56
C GLN A 37 20.43 -11.66 9.21
N SER A 38 19.60 -11.17 10.12
CA SER A 38 18.64 -12.03 10.82
C SER A 38 17.46 -12.37 9.92
N LEU A 39 16.94 -11.40 9.16
CA LEU A 39 15.89 -11.63 8.17
C LEU A 39 16.32 -12.61 7.07
N SER A 40 17.53 -12.47 6.54
CA SER A 40 18.03 -13.35 5.48
C SER A 40 18.18 -14.80 5.94
N SER A 41 18.36 -15.04 7.25
CA SER A 41 18.39 -16.39 7.82
C SER A 41 17.02 -17.07 7.89
N LEU A 42 15.91 -16.31 7.78
CA LEU A 42 14.54 -16.82 7.87
C LEU A 42 14.07 -17.42 6.53
N THR A 43 14.68 -18.53 6.11
CA THR A 43 14.47 -19.15 4.78
C THR A 43 13.04 -19.61 4.49
N ARG A 44 12.21 -19.78 5.53
CA ARG A 44 10.80 -20.20 5.41
C ARG A 44 9.80 -19.06 5.59
N LEU A 45 10.27 -17.82 5.73
CA LEU A 45 9.42 -16.66 5.91
C LEU A 45 8.57 -16.41 4.65
N GLU A 46 7.26 -16.36 4.83
CA GLU A 46 6.31 -16.06 3.75
C GLU A 46 5.62 -14.70 3.94
N TYR A 47 5.47 -14.27 5.20
CA TYR A 47 4.86 -13.00 5.57
C TYR A 47 5.76 -12.18 6.49
N LEU A 48 5.99 -10.93 6.11
CA LEU A 48 6.69 -9.95 6.92
C LEU A 48 5.81 -8.72 7.14
N SER A 49 5.61 -8.34 8.39
CA SER A 49 5.00 -7.07 8.79
C SER A 49 5.97 -6.28 9.64
N ILE A 50 6.31 -5.08 9.19
CA ILE A 50 7.30 -4.24 9.86
C ILE A 50 6.83 -2.80 9.98
N GLN A 51 7.05 -2.23 11.16
CA GLN A 51 6.97 -0.80 11.41
C GLN A 51 8.37 -0.20 11.45
N VAL A 52 8.59 0.86 10.68
CA VAL A 52 9.92 1.45 10.50
C VAL A 52 9.86 2.95 10.75
N ASN A 53 10.86 3.52 11.44
CA ASN A 53 10.89 4.97 11.65
C ASN A 53 11.31 5.69 10.37
N LYS A 54 12.41 5.24 9.78
CA LYS A 54 12.93 5.73 8.51
C LYS A 54 12.99 4.56 7.53
N CYS A 55 12.41 4.79 6.37
CA CYS A 55 12.33 3.80 5.31
C CYS A 55 13.69 3.44 4.72
N SER A 56 14.58 4.43 4.52
CA SER A 56 15.84 4.30 3.77
C SER A 56 16.66 3.08 4.16
N ASP A 57 16.71 2.78 5.45
CA ASP A 57 17.63 1.77 5.96
C ASP A 57 17.00 0.38 5.84
N VAL A 58 15.68 0.24 6.02
CA VAL A 58 15.02 -1.08 6.03
C VAL A 58 14.89 -1.67 4.63
N TRP A 59 14.94 -0.86 3.58
CA TRP A 59 14.84 -1.37 2.21
C TRP A 59 15.96 -2.32 1.84
N GLU A 60 17.20 -1.99 2.21
CA GLU A 60 18.34 -2.88 1.98
C GLU A 60 18.19 -4.22 2.72
N ALA A 61 17.57 -4.21 3.90
CA ALA A 61 17.27 -5.43 4.65
C ALA A 61 16.22 -6.33 3.97
N LEU A 62 15.38 -5.75 3.11
CA LEU A 62 14.36 -6.47 2.36
C LEU A 62 14.90 -7.02 1.04
N ARG A 63 16.06 -6.53 0.57
CA ARG A 63 16.62 -6.92 -0.72
C ARG A 63 16.84 -8.44 -0.78
N GLY A 64 16.29 -9.06 -1.82
CA GLY A 64 16.47 -10.51 -2.07
C GLY A 64 15.70 -11.43 -1.13
N LEU A 65 14.83 -10.91 -0.26
CA LEU A 65 13.99 -11.77 0.57
C LEU A 65 12.97 -12.55 -0.25
N ASN A 66 12.75 -13.80 0.16
CA ASN A 66 11.88 -14.73 -0.55
C ASN A 66 10.46 -14.79 0.03
N ILE A 67 9.85 -13.62 0.26
CA ILE A 67 8.53 -13.49 0.89
C ILE A 67 7.39 -13.38 -0.13
N LYS A 68 6.20 -13.86 0.25
CA LYS A 68 4.99 -13.76 -0.57
C LYS A 68 4.16 -12.53 -0.23
N ARG A 69 4.26 -12.05 1.01
CA ARG A 69 3.40 -11.01 1.56
C ARG A 69 4.22 -10.02 2.40
N LEU A 70 4.11 -8.74 2.09
CA LEU A 70 4.77 -7.66 2.82
C LEU A 70 3.75 -6.64 3.31
N LYS A 71 3.83 -6.30 4.60
CA LYS A 71 3.14 -5.15 5.19
C LYS A 71 4.16 -4.18 5.75
N LEU A 72 4.17 -2.96 5.24
CA LEU A 72 5.11 -1.92 5.62
C LEU A 72 4.37 -0.71 6.21
N ILE A 73 4.74 -0.32 7.42
CA ILE A 73 4.20 0.84 8.11
C ILE A 73 5.37 1.78 8.45
N PRO A 74 5.76 2.68 7.55
CA PRO A 74 6.75 3.70 7.82
C PRO A 74 6.13 4.87 8.58
N SER A 75 6.79 5.31 9.65
CA SER A 75 6.46 6.56 10.34
C SER A 75 6.79 7.76 9.45
N ILE A 76 7.91 7.72 8.72
CA ILE A 76 8.37 8.79 7.84
C ILE A 76 8.92 8.20 6.53
N LEU A 77 8.41 8.67 5.39
CA LEU A 77 8.83 8.28 4.04
C LEU A 77 9.40 9.50 3.33
N ASN A 78 10.73 9.68 3.38
CA ASN A 78 11.38 10.88 2.85
C ASN A 78 11.97 10.71 1.45
N HIS A 79 12.31 9.48 1.04
CA HIS A 79 13.02 9.23 -0.23
C HIS A 79 12.51 7.98 -0.94
N VAL A 80 11.88 8.21 -2.08
CA VAL A 80 11.20 7.20 -2.89
C VAL A 80 12.17 6.30 -3.66
N GLU A 81 13.27 6.88 -4.13
CA GLU A 81 14.25 6.19 -4.97
C GLU A 81 14.92 5.00 -4.26
N SER A 82 15.12 5.10 -2.94
CA SER A 82 15.76 4.03 -2.16
C SER A 82 14.95 2.73 -2.07
N PHE A 83 13.63 2.77 -2.29
CA PHE A 83 12.79 1.58 -2.11
C PHE A 83 12.44 0.82 -3.39
N SER A 84 12.61 1.45 -4.56
CA SER A 84 12.25 0.83 -5.85
C SER A 84 13.08 -0.39 -6.19
N HIS A 85 14.39 -0.29 -5.99
CA HIS A 85 15.31 -1.41 -6.21
C HIS A 85 15.07 -2.57 -5.24
N SER A 86 14.66 -2.27 -4.01
CA SER A 86 14.44 -3.30 -3.00
C SER A 86 13.14 -4.06 -3.25
N LEU A 87 12.04 -3.35 -3.57
CA LEU A 87 10.77 -4.00 -3.91
C LEU A 87 10.86 -4.83 -5.19
N SER A 88 11.57 -4.37 -6.22
CA SER A 88 11.73 -5.13 -7.47
C SER A 88 12.53 -6.42 -7.29
N SER A 89 13.39 -6.50 -6.25
CA SER A 89 14.10 -7.73 -5.89
C SER A 89 13.21 -8.80 -5.25
N LEU A 90 12.01 -8.44 -4.76
CA LEU A 90 11.07 -9.36 -4.11
C LEU A 90 10.25 -10.14 -5.16
N THR A 91 10.92 -10.99 -5.94
CA THR A 91 10.36 -11.70 -7.10
C THR A 91 9.17 -12.61 -6.80
N ARG A 92 8.99 -13.04 -5.54
CA ARG A 92 7.85 -13.88 -5.09
C ARG A 92 6.74 -13.10 -4.39
N LEU A 93 6.84 -11.77 -4.34
CA LEU A 93 5.85 -10.93 -3.69
C LEU A 93 4.52 -10.96 -4.46
N GLN A 94 3.47 -11.40 -3.79
CA GLN A 94 2.11 -11.47 -4.34
C GLN A 94 1.17 -10.45 -3.70
N SER A 95 1.47 -10.03 -2.47
CA SER A 95 0.64 -9.08 -1.73
C SER A 95 1.51 -8.04 -1.05
N LEU A 96 1.15 -6.78 -1.27
CA LEU A 96 1.85 -5.64 -0.72
C LEU A 96 0.84 -4.72 -0.03
N SER A 97 1.11 -4.41 1.24
CA SER A 97 0.37 -3.40 2.00
C SER A 97 1.34 -2.32 2.46
N ILE A 98 1.11 -1.06 2.05
CA ILE A 98 1.95 0.06 2.46
C ILE A 98 1.05 1.17 3.02
N LYS A 99 1.38 1.65 4.22
CA LYS A 99 0.85 2.90 4.76
C LYS A 99 1.79 4.05 4.40
N VAL A 100 1.29 5.14 3.84
CA VAL A 100 2.13 6.25 3.41
C VAL A 100 1.54 7.58 3.81
N TYR A 101 2.31 8.39 4.53
CA TYR A 101 1.86 9.71 4.95
C TYR A 101 2.20 10.80 3.91
N LYS A 102 3.30 10.64 3.15
CA LYS A 102 3.70 11.51 2.04
C LYS A 102 4.61 10.73 1.08
N CYS A 103 4.20 10.51 -0.18
CA CYS A 103 5.05 9.88 -1.21
C CYS A 103 4.49 10.09 -2.63
N PRO A 104 4.70 11.27 -3.21
CA PRO A 104 4.13 11.64 -4.51
C PRO A 104 4.71 10.88 -5.74
N SER A 105 5.55 9.85 -5.52
CA SER A 105 6.06 8.95 -6.57
C SER A 105 5.90 7.46 -6.20
N LEU A 106 5.07 7.12 -5.22
CA LEU A 106 4.87 5.73 -4.77
C LEU A 106 4.46 4.81 -5.93
N LEU A 107 3.49 5.25 -6.72
CA LEU A 107 2.89 4.43 -7.78
C LEU A 107 3.90 4.11 -8.88
N LYS A 108 4.75 5.08 -9.25
CA LYS A 108 5.85 4.86 -10.19
C LYS A 108 6.80 3.76 -9.74
N VAL A 109 7.02 3.61 -8.44
CA VAL A 109 7.85 2.54 -7.90
C VAL A 109 7.14 1.19 -7.87
N LEU A 110 5.83 1.19 -7.69
CA LEU A 110 5.03 -0.03 -7.69
C LEU A 110 4.79 -0.56 -9.12
N CYS A 111 5.01 0.28 -10.13
CA CYS A 111 4.98 -0.10 -11.54
C CYS A 111 5.92 -1.29 -11.82
N GLY A 112 5.43 -2.29 -12.56
CA GLY A 112 6.19 -3.47 -12.93
C GLY A 112 6.34 -4.54 -11.83
N LEU A 113 5.90 -4.30 -10.59
CA LEU A 113 5.89 -5.34 -9.55
C LEU A 113 4.80 -6.38 -9.84
N PRO A 114 5.09 -7.70 -9.87
CA PRO A 114 4.11 -8.74 -10.19
C PRO A 114 3.18 -9.06 -9.00
N ILE A 115 2.57 -8.04 -8.39
CA ILE A 115 1.69 -8.19 -7.23
C ILE A 115 0.25 -8.48 -7.66
N LYS A 116 -0.38 -9.43 -6.98
CA LYS A 116 -1.80 -9.76 -7.17
C LYS A 116 -2.72 -8.89 -6.31
N SER A 117 -2.22 -8.45 -5.17
CA SER A 117 -2.98 -7.67 -4.20
C SER A 117 -2.18 -6.46 -3.73
N LEU A 118 -2.74 -5.28 -3.91
CA LEU A 118 -2.17 -4.04 -3.41
C LEU A 118 -3.12 -3.40 -2.40
N THR A 119 -2.60 -3.03 -1.23
CA THR A 119 -3.29 -2.22 -0.24
C THR A 119 -2.49 -0.96 0.04
N LEU A 120 -3.02 0.19 -0.34
CA LEU A 120 -2.46 1.49 -0.05
C LEU A 120 -3.26 2.13 1.08
N SER A 121 -2.59 2.66 2.09
CA SER A 121 -3.22 3.47 3.13
C SER A 121 -2.52 4.82 3.18
N CYS A 122 -3.09 5.84 2.55
CA CYS A 122 -2.39 7.11 2.35
C CYS A 122 -3.23 8.35 2.66
N TRP A 123 -2.54 9.48 2.78
CA TRP A 123 -3.16 10.80 2.66
C TRP A 123 -3.28 11.14 1.16
N MET A 124 -4.35 11.79 0.68
CA MET A 124 -4.54 12.04 -0.76
C MET A 124 -3.40 12.80 -1.42
N ASP A 125 -2.71 13.69 -0.70
CA ASP A 125 -1.56 14.39 -1.27
C ASP A 125 -0.39 13.44 -1.63
N CYS A 126 -0.43 12.16 -1.23
CA CYS A 126 0.47 11.11 -1.70
C CYS A 126 0.10 10.52 -3.06
N LEU A 127 -1.17 10.67 -3.46
CA LEU A 127 -1.71 10.12 -4.71
C LEU A 127 -1.57 11.12 -5.87
N LYS A 128 -1.24 12.38 -5.57
CA LYS A 128 -0.84 13.35 -6.60
C LYS A 128 0.54 12.96 -7.12
N ALA A 129 0.67 12.82 -8.44
CA ALA A 129 1.99 12.68 -9.03
C ALA A 129 2.76 14.01 -8.87
N ASN A 130 4.08 13.90 -8.73
CA ASN A 130 4.96 15.06 -8.61
C ASN A 130 4.97 15.98 -9.86
N ASP A 131 4.54 15.49 -11.02
CA ASP A 131 4.82 16.12 -12.32
C ASP A 131 3.57 16.56 -13.09
N GLY A 132 2.42 16.71 -12.42
CA GLY A 132 1.13 17.01 -13.08
C GLY A 132 0.50 15.79 -13.79
N GLU A 133 1.12 14.62 -13.68
CA GLU A 133 0.56 13.33 -14.10
C GLU A 133 -0.65 12.97 -13.22
N SER A 134 -1.75 12.50 -13.83
CA SER A 134 -2.96 12.17 -13.07
C SER A 134 -2.77 10.88 -12.26
N LEU A 135 -3.54 10.71 -11.19
CA LEU A 135 -3.53 9.46 -10.43
C LEU A 135 -3.95 8.28 -11.33
N SER A 136 -4.84 8.50 -12.31
CA SER A 136 -5.18 7.55 -13.38
C SER A 136 -3.97 7.07 -14.15
N GLN A 137 -3.14 8.00 -14.64
CA GLN A 137 -1.93 7.65 -15.39
C GLN A 137 -0.98 6.82 -14.52
N SER A 138 -0.76 7.24 -13.27
CA SER A 138 0.06 6.50 -12.31
C SER A 138 -0.51 5.10 -11.98
N LEU A 139 -1.82 4.96 -11.79
CA LEU A 139 -2.47 3.69 -11.50
C LEU A 139 -2.51 2.77 -12.74
N SER A 140 -2.65 3.32 -13.94
CA SER A 140 -2.61 2.57 -15.19
C SER A 140 -1.25 1.92 -15.45
N SER A 141 -0.18 2.49 -14.89
CA SER A 141 1.17 1.95 -14.96
C SER A 141 1.40 0.75 -14.04
N LEU A 142 0.55 0.54 -13.04
CA LEU A 142 0.68 -0.62 -12.16
C LEU A 142 0.49 -1.92 -12.95
N THR A 143 1.28 -2.94 -12.62
CA THR A 143 1.00 -4.31 -13.06
C THR A 143 -0.36 -4.70 -12.50
N LYS A 144 -1.37 -4.72 -13.37
CA LYS A 144 -2.81 -4.81 -13.06
C LYS A 144 -3.10 -5.81 -11.92
N PRO A 145 -3.24 -5.34 -10.66
CA PRO A 145 -3.44 -6.25 -9.55
C PRO A 145 -4.86 -6.84 -9.64
N GLU A 146 -5.04 -8.10 -9.23
CA GLU A 146 -6.38 -8.69 -9.16
C GLU A 146 -7.24 -8.01 -8.10
N SER A 147 -6.62 -7.50 -7.04
CA SER A 147 -7.27 -6.80 -5.93
C SER A 147 -6.54 -5.52 -5.59
N LEU A 148 -7.29 -4.42 -5.51
CA LEU A 148 -6.80 -3.11 -5.11
C LEU A 148 -7.62 -2.60 -3.91
N SER A 149 -6.95 -2.26 -2.82
CA SER A 149 -7.54 -1.55 -1.70
C SER A 149 -6.82 -0.23 -1.53
N ILE A 150 -7.57 0.86 -1.50
CA ILE A 150 -7.08 2.21 -1.30
C ILE A 150 -7.83 2.77 -0.10
N ASN A 151 -7.12 3.00 0.98
CA ASN A 151 -7.62 3.65 2.19
C ASN A 151 -7.03 5.07 2.22
N VAL A 152 -7.89 6.06 2.13
CA VAL A 152 -7.54 7.47 2.03
C VAL A 152 -8.00 8.18 3.28
N ASN A 153 -7.07 8.61 4.14
CA ASN A 153 -7.45 9.19 5.43
C ASN A 153 -8.02 10.62 5.32
N TYR A 154 -7.85 11.32 4.20
CA TYR A 154 -8.38 12.67 4.00
C TYR A 154 -8.52 12.99 2.51
N ILE A 155 -9.73 13.31 2.06
CA ILE A 155 -10.02 13.76 0.69
C ILE A 155 -10.29 15.27 0.71
N ARG A 156 -9.51 16.05 -0.03
CA ARG A 156 -10.01 17.33 -0.56
C ARG A 156 -10.57 17.07 -1.95
N SER A 157 -11.86 17.26 -2.12
CA SER A 157 -12.65 16.88 -3.30
C SER A 157 -11.90 17.05 -4.63
N HIS A 158 -11.47 15.94 -5.25
CA HIS A 158 -11.24 15.85 -6.68
C HIS A 158 -11.10 14.37 -7.13
N ASP A 159 -11.79 14.04 -8.22
CA ASP A 159 -11.72 12.97 -9.24
C ASP A 159 -11.00 11.62 -9.01
N LEU A 160 -10.92 11.11 -7.77
CA LEU A 160 -10.40 9.75 -7.55
C LEU A 160 -11.12 8.68 -8.39
N TRP A 161 -12.37 8.92 -8.79
CA TRP A 161 -13.12 7.99 -9.64
C TRP A 161 -12.71 8.00 -11.11
N GLU A 162 -12.41 9.18 -11.67
CA GLU A 162 -11.80 9.25 -13.01
C GLU A 162 -10.40 8.63 -12.95
N ASP A 163 -9.71 8.78 -11.83
CA ASP A 163 -8.40 8.19 -11.65
C ASP A 163 -8.40 6.65 -11.49
N LEU A 164 -9.52 6.08 -11.05
CA LEU A 164 -9.71 4.62 -11.04
C LEU A 164 -10.22 4.09 -12.38
N SER A 165 -10.58 4.97 -13.32
CA SER A 165 -11.08 4.59 -14.64
C SER A 165 -10.00 3.84 -15.44
N GLY A 166 -10.36 2.70 -16.04
CA GLY A 166 -9.43 1.90 -16.85
C GLY A 166 -8.61 0.86 -16.08
N LEU A 167 -8.75 0.77 -14.76
CA LEU A 167 -8.16 -0.32 -13.99
C LEU A 167 -8.92 -1.64 -14.20
N ASN A 168 -8.19 -2.71 -14.53
CA ASN A 168 -8.74 -4.06 -14.60
C ASN A 168 -8.64 -4.76 -13.24
N ILE A 169 -9.44 -4.35 -12.27
CA ILE A 169 -9.42 -4.86 -10.88
C ILE A 169 -10.69 -5.66 -10.59
N LYS A 170 -10.57 -6.82 -9.94
CA LYS A 170 -11.73 -7.64 -9.55
C LYS A 170 -12.39 -7.14 -8.27
N SER A 171 -11.58 -6.56 -7.38
CA SER A 171 -12.00 -6.09 -6.06
C SER A 171 -11.43 -4.71 -5.77
N LEU A 172 -12.30 -3.79 -5.36
CA LEU A 172 -11.97 -2.45 -4.91
C LEU A 172 -12.47 -2.23 -3.49
N THR A 173 -11.59 -1.81 -2.59
CA THR A 173 -11.98 -1.35 -1.25
C THR A 173 -11.55 0.09 -1.06
N LEU A 174 -12.50 0.94 -0.73
CA LEU A 174 -12.30 2.35 -0.50
C LEU A 174 -12.75 2.72 0.91
N SER A 175 -11.87 3.34 1.68
CA SER A 175 -12.16 3.82 3.03
C SER A 175 -11.71 5.25 3.14
N TRP A 176 -12.57 6.17 3.57
CA TRP A 176 -12.24 7.59 3.56
C TRP A 176 -13.03 8.41 4.56
N TRP A 177 -12.40 9.46 5.09
CA TRP A 177 -13.05 10.55 5.83
C TRP A 177 -13.39 11.66 4.83
N MET A 178 -14.66 12.03 4.74
CA MET A 178 -15.14 13.03 3.79
C MET A 178 -15.49 14.35 4.44
N ASP A 179 -14.94 15.42 3.88
CA ASP A 179 -15.58 16.72 3.84
C ASP A 179 -16.04 16.97 2.39
N TYR A 180 -17.35 16.95 2.13
CA TYR A 180 -18.03 17.31 0.87
C TYR A 180 -17.59 16.61 -0.44
N LEU A 181 -18.35 15.59 -0.89
CA LEU A 181 -18.37 15.15 -2.30
C LEU A 181 -19.18 16.13 -3.15
N ASN A 182 -18.56 16.70 -4.19
CA ASN A 182 -19.29 17.40 -5.24
C ASN A 182 -19.74 16.39 -6.30
N VAL A 183 -21.05 16.12 -6.39
CA VAL A 183 -21.67 15.00 -7.14
C VAL A 183 -21.63 15.16 -8.68
N LYS A 184 -20.88 16.13 -9.21
CA LYS A 184 -20.98 16.53 -10.63
C LYS A 184 -20.35 15.57 -11.66
N HIS A 185 -19.56 14.56 -11.28
CA HIS A 185 -18.79 13.73 -12.24
C HIS A 185 -19.11 12.22 -12.20
N VAL A 186 -20.28 11.88 -11.65
CA VAL A 186 -20.63 10.48 -11.32
C VAL A 186 -21.01 9.62 -12.54
N GLU A 187 -21.59 10.21 -13.60
CA GLU A 187 -22.12 9.44 -14.74
C GLU A 187 -21.04 8.81 -15.63
N SER A 188 -19.82 9.39 -15.67
CA SER A 188 -18.66 8.88 -16.41
C SER A 188 -18.07 7.58 -15.83
N CYS A 189 -18.38 7.24 -14.58
CA CYS A 189 -17.70 6.19 -13.83
C CYS A 189 -18.15 4.75 -14.16
N SER A 190 -19.39 4.57 -14.61
CA SER A 190 -20.00 3.24 -14.76
C SER A 190 -19.37 2.39 -15.88
N GLN A 191 -18.92 3.02 -16.97
CA GLN A 191 -18.30 2.34 -18.11
C GLN A 191 -16.87 1.86 -17.81
N SER A 192 -16.16 2.56 -16.94
CA SER A 192 -14.71 2.40 -16.73
C SER A 192 -14.31 1.35 -15.68
N LEU A 193 -15.28 0.81 -14.93
CA LEU A 193 -15.10 -0.22 -13.90
C LEU A 193 -15.76 -1.56 -14.29
N SER A 194 -15.88 -1.85 -15.58
CA SER A 194 -16.58 -3.03 -16.11
C SER A 194 -16.05 -4.39 -15.61
N SER A 195 -14.77 -4.44 -15.20
CA SER A 195 -14.12 -5.63 -14.63
C SER A 195 -14.41 -5.87 -13.14
N LEU A 196 -14.94 -4.85 -12.45
CA LEU A 196 -15.14 -4.85 -11.01
C LEU A 196 -16.24 -5.84 -10.63
N LYS A 197 -15.90 -6.82 -9.78
CA LYS A 197 -16.87 -7.80 -9.25
C LYS A 197 -17.25 -7.55 -7.81
N LYS A 198 -16.35 -6.95 -7.03
CA LYS A 198 -16.55 -6.67 -5.61
C LYS A 198 -16.20 -5.23 -5.30
N LEU A 199 -17.11 -4.53 -4.63
CA LEU A 199 -16.91 -3.18 -4.14
C LEU A 199 -17.20 -3.14 -2.64
N SER A 200 -16.23 -2.69 -1.85
CA SER A 200 -16.41 -2.43 -0.42
C SER A 200 -16.12 -0.97 -0.15
N ILE A 201 -17.07 -0.26 0.44
CA ILE A 201 -16.91 1.15 0.78
C ILE A 201 -17.19 1.33 2.27
N LYS A 202 -16.24 1.98 2.94
CA LYS A 202 -16.41 2.45 4.32
C LYS A 202 -16.60 3.96 4.32
N VAL A 203 -17.77 4.41 4.78
CA VAL A 203 -18.21 5.81 4.74
C VAL A 203 -18.46 6.27 6.17
N TYR A 204 -17.75 7.31 6.59
CA TYR A 204 -17.89 7.83 7.95
C TYR A 204 -18.93 8.96 8.06
N ASP A 205 -19.27 9.66 6.96
CA ASP A 205 -20.44 10.56 6.86
C ASP A 205 -20.71 10.99 5.40
N GLY A 206 -21.96 11.29 5.04
CA GLY A 206 -22.30 12.01 3.79
C GLY A 206 -23.43 11.43 2.90
N PRO A 207 -24.47 12.22 2.55
CA PRO A 207 -25.48 11.85 1.56
C PRO A 207 -24.96 12.07 0.12
N GLY A 208 -25.09 11.06 -0.76
CA GLY A 208 -24.85 11.24 -2.22
C GLY A 208 -24.13 10.12 -2.96
N LEU A 209 -23.57 9.12 -2.27
CA LEU A 209 -22.77 8.04 -2.88
C LEU A 209 -23.58 7.10 -3.80
N TRP A 210 -24.90 7.03 -3.62
CA TRP A 210 -25.75 6.07 -4.32
C TRP A 210 -25.76 6.24 -5.84
N LYS A 211 -25.56 7.45 -6.34
CA LYS A 211 -25.52 7.73 -7.79
C LYS A 211 -24.32 7.06 -8.48
N ILE A 212 -23.23 6.81 -7.75
CA ILE A 212 -21.98 6.22 -8.29
C ILE A 212 -22.14 4.73 -8.57
N PHE A 213 -23.08 4.07 -7.88
CA PHE A 213 -23.34 2.65 -8.11
C PHE A 213 -24.21 2.38 -9.33
N HIS A 214 -24.84 3.42 -9.89
CA HIS A 214 -25.76 3.26 -11.00
C HIS A 214 -24.98 2.84 -12.27
N GLY A 215 -25.24 1.63 -12.75
CA GLY A 215 -24.58 1.06 -13.94
C GLY A 215 -23.35 0.17 -13.67
N LEU A 216 -22.95 -0.04 -12.41
CA LEU A 216 -21.87 -0.98 -12.09
C LEU A 216 -22.37 -2.44 -12.09
N ASN A 217 -21.68 -3.32 -12.84
CA ASN A 217 -21.97 -4.76 -12.87
C ASN A 217 -21.23 -5.54 -11.76
N ILE A 218 -21.50 -5.17 -10.50
CA ILE A 218 -20.89 -5.78 -9.32
C ILE A 218 -21.73 -6.95 -8.77
N THR A 219 -21.05 -7.98 -8.27
CA THR A 219 -21.67 -9.17 -7.66
C THR A 219 -21.71 -9.12 -6.14
N SER A 220 -20.95 -8.19 -5.53
CA SER A 220 -20.88 -8.01 -4.09
C SER A 220 -20.65 -6.54 -3.77
N LEU A 221 -21.53 -5.98 -2.94
CA LEU A 221 -21.41 -4.64 -2.38
C LEU A 221 -21.39 -4.75 -0.86
N THR A 222 -20.37 -4.17 -0.22
CA THR A 222 -20.31 -4.03 1.23
C THR A 222 -20.25 -2.56 1.57
N LEU A 223 -21.21 -2.10 2.37
CA LEU A 223 -21.25 -0.75 2.92
C LEU A 223 -21.08 -0.86 4.42
N SER A 224 -20.08 -0.14 4.95
CA SER A 224 -19.84 -0.05 6.38
C SER A 224 -19.83 1.41 6.80
N TYR A 225 -20.57 1.70 7.86
CA TYR A 225 -20.58 2.99 8.57
C TYR A 225 -19.57 2.91 9.73
#